data_AF-A0AA91RJV7-F1
#
_entry.id   AF-A0AA91RJV7-F1
#
_cell.length_a   1.000
_cell.length_b   1.000
_cell.length_c   1.000
_cell.angle_alpha   90.00
_cell.angle_beta   90.00
_cell.angle_gamma   90.00
#
_symmetry.space_group_name_H-M   'P 1'
#
loop_
_entity.id
_entity.type
_entity.pdbx_description
1 polymer ?
#
loop_
_entity_poly.entity_id
_entity_poly.type
_entity_poly.pdbx_seq_one_letter_code
_entity_poly.pdbx_strand_id
1 'polypeptide(L)' 'MIVGRNPRTPVIGDTVLSRSHRRRGVGIIVDTDAIRYKVYWRDGRDTLRWHARHELTIPRLDYGRR' A
#
# COMPACT_ATOMS: atom_id res chain seq x y z
N MET A 1 7.38 9.35 -21.67
CA MET A 1 7.40 7.87 -21.77
C MET A 1 7.53 7.30 -20.37
N ILE A 2 6.44 6.80 -19.77
CA ILE A 2 6.52 6.13 -18.46
C ILE A 2 7.01 4.72 -18.73
N VAL A 3 8.30 4.47 -18.46
CA VAL A 3 8.88 3.12 -18.54
C VAL A 3 8.23 2.29 -17.43
N GLY A 4 7.31 1.40 -17.82
CA GLY A 4 6.59 0.50 -16.93
C GLY A 4 7.53 -0.53 -16.29
N ARG A 5 8.28 -0.11 -15.27
CA ARG A 5 8.98 -1.06 -14.39
C ARG A 5 7.94 -1.76 -13.52
N ASN A 6 8.12 -3.04 -13.26
CA ASN A 6 7.20 -3.87 -12.48
C ASN A 6 6.92 -3.23 -11.10
N PRO A 7 5.68 -3.16 -10.59
CA PRO A 7 5.43 -2.65 -9.25
C PRO A 7 6.09 -3.58 -8.22
N ARG A 8 7.03 -3.05 -7.42
CA ARG A 8 7.74 -3.82 -6.39
C ARG A 8 6.76 -4.52 -5.45
N THR A 9 7.09 -5.72 -4.99
CA THR A 9 6.35 -6.41 -3.92
C THR A 9 6.32 -5.49 -2.69
N PRO A 10 5.14 -5.26 -2.06
CA PRO A 10 5.06 -4.46 -0.86
C PRO A 10 5.83 -5.12 0.27
N VAL A 11 6.40 -4.31 1.16
CA VAL A 11 7.05 -4.77 2.38
C VAL A 11 6.51 -4.04 3.60
N ILE A 12 6.81 -4.55 4.80
CA ILE A 12 6.50 -3.86 6.06
C ILE A 12 7.13 -2.46 6.04
N GLY A 13 6.35 -1.46 6.45
CA GLY A 13 6.71 -0.04 6.40
C GLY A 13 6.30 0.67 5.11
N ASP A 14 5.94 -0.05 4.04
CA ASP A 14 5.46 0.59 2.82
C ASP A 14 4.13 1.31 3.08
N THR A 15 4.07 2.53 2.56
CA THR A 15 2.82 3.28 2.48
C THR A 15 1.99 2.76 1.32
N VAL A 16 0.70 2.54 1.57
CA VAL A 16 -0.25 1.99 0.59
C VAL A 16 -1.54 2.78 0.58
N LEU A 17 -2.23 2.71 -0.54
CA LEU A 17 -3.58 3.24 -0.74
C LEU A 17 -4.52 2.07 -0.99
N SER A 18 -5.76 2.17 -0.51
CA SER A 18 -6.78 1.18 -0.85
C SER A 18 -7.21 1.34 -2.30
N ARG A 19 -7.11 0.27 -3.09
CA ARG A 19 -7.63 0.24 -4.47
C ARG A 19 -9.14 0.18 -4.48
N SER A 20 -9.73 -0.66 -3.64
CA SER A 20 -11.17 -0.90 -3.60
C SER A 20 -11.94 0.24 -2.91
N HIS A 21 -11.29 1.00 -2.03
CA HIS A 21 -11.95 2.03 -1.23
C HIS A 21 -11.18 3.34 -1.23
N ARG A 22 -11.39 4.16 -2.28
CA ARG A 22 -10.71 5.46 -2.47
C ARG A 22 -10.83 6.42 -1.28
N ARG A 23 -11.88 6.32 -0.46
CA ARG A 23 -12.10 7.18 0.71
C ARG A 23 -11.36 6.73 1.98
N ARG A 24 -10.74 5.55 1.97
CA ARG A 24 -10.05 4.98 3.14
C ARG A 24 -8.70 5.64 3.45
N GLY A 25 -8.22 6.52 2.58
CA GLY A 25 -7.00 7.28 2.80
C GLY A 25 -5.73 6.42 2.70
N VAL A 26 -4.73 6.81 3.50
CA VAL A 26 -3.37 6.26 3.47
C VAL A 26 -3.20 5.21 4.57
N GLY A 27 -2.67 4.05 4.20
CA GLY A 27 -2.31 2.98 5.11
C GLY A 27 -0.81 2.69 5.12
N ILE A 28 -0.35 2.01 6.16
CA ILE A 28 1.03 1.52 6.30
C ILE A 28 0.97 0.03 6.53
N ILE A 29 1.79 -0.74 5.80
CA ILE A 29 1.91 -2.18 6.04
C ILE A 29 2.68 -2.39 7.34
N VAL A 30 2.09 -3.12 8.26
CA VAL A 30 2.71 -3.43 9.57
C VAL A 30 3.09 -4.90 9.70
N ASP A 31 2.50 -5.76 8.87
CA ASP A 31 2.74 -7.21 8.88
C ASP A 31 2.45 -7.79 7.49
N THR A 32 3.06 -8.92 7.17
CA THR A 32 2.85 -9.66 5.92
C THR A 32 2.81 -11.16 6.20
N ASP A 33 1.78 -11.83 5.70
CA ASP A 33 1.75 -13.29 5.57
C ASP A 33 2.09 -13.68 4.12
N ALA A 34 2.05 -14.98 3.80
CA ALA A 34 2.40 -15.49 2.47
C ALA A 34 1.56 -14.90 1.31
N ILE A 35 0.36 -14.37 1.58
CA ILE A 35 -0.62 -13.95 0.57
C ILE A 35 -1.26 -12.58 0.83
N ARG A 36 -1.16 -12.04 2.05
CA ARG A 36 -1.85 -10.85 2.53
C ARG A 36 -0.92 -9.95 3.34
N TYR A 37 -1.34 -8.70 3.45
CA TYR A 37 -0.64 -7.64 4.12
C TYR A 37 -1.56 -7.07 5.19
N LYS A 38 -1.08 -6.97 6.43
CA LYS A 38 -1.81 -6.28 7.49
C LYS A 38 -1.50 -4.80 7.37
N VAL A 39 -2.54 -4.01 7.13
CA VAL A 39 -2.42 -2.57 6.93
C VAL A 39 -3.07 -1.84 8.09
N TYR A 40 -2.33 -0.91 8.66
CA TYR A 40 -2.86 0.10 9.57
C TYR A 40 -3.30 1.32 8.75
N TRP A 41 -4.58 1.67 8.82
CA TRP A 41 -5.20 2.77 8.08
C TRP A 41 -5.32 4.01 8.96
N ARG A 42 -4.83 5.15 8.47
CA ARG A 42 -5.07 6.46 9.09
C ARG A 42 -6.35 7.08 8.50
N ASP A 43 -7.47 6.38 8.67
CA ASP A 43 -8.80 6.78 8.16
C ASP A 43 -9.66 7.51 9.22
N GLY A 44 -9.03 8.01 10.28
CA GLY A 44 -9.71 8.67 11.42
C GLY A 44 -10.32 7.70 12.42
N ARG A 45 -10.30 6.38 12.15
CA ARG A 45 -10.70 5.32 13.07
C ARG A 45 -9.56 4.37 13.43
N ASP A 46 -8.36 4.63 12.91
CA ASP A 46 -7.13 3.87 13.19
C ASP A 46 -7.32 2.36 13.03
N THR A 47 -7.84 1.95 11.87
CA THR A 47 -8.23 0.55 11.64
C THR A 47 -7.06 -0.32 11.18
N LEU A 48 -6.93 -1.51 11.78
CA LEU A 48 -6.04 -2.57 11.28
C LEU A 48 -6.83 -3.64 10.53
N ARG A 49 -6.43 -3.95 9.30
CA ARG A 49 -7.07 -4.99 8.51
C ARG A 49 -6.12 -5.69 7.56
N TRP A 50 -6.34 -6.99 7.35
CA TRP A 50 -5.67 -7.77 6.32
C TRP A 50 -6.21 -7.45 4.94
N HIS A 51 -5.30 -7.34 3.97
CA HIS A 51 -5.60 -7.01 2.58
C HIS A 51 -4.79 -7.88 1.64
N ALA A 52 -5.41 -8.33 0.55
CA ALA A 52 -4.70 -9.00 -0.52
C ALA A 52 -3.89 -7.97 -1.34
N ARG A 53 -2.84 -8.43 -2.03
CA ARG A 53 -1.99 -7.58 -2.88
C ARG A 53 -2.80 -6.72 -3.87
N HIS A 54 -3.82 -7.29 -4.50
CA HIS A 54 -4.62 -6.61 -5.52
C HIS A 54 -5.55 -5.53 -4.96
N GLU A 55 -5.83 -5.55 -3.65
CA GLU A 55 -6.62 -4.53 -2.97
C GLU A 55 -5.79 -3.29 -2.59
N LEU A 56 -4.46 -3.37 -2.73
CA LEU A 56 -3.52 -2.34 -2.34
C LEU A 56 -2.85 -1.73 -3.57
N THR A 57 -2.70 -0.41 -3.55
CA THR A 57 -1.89 0.34 -4.49
C THR A 57 -0.74 0.97 -3.73
N ILE A 58 0.50 0.63 -4.09
CA ILE A 58 1.67 1.32 -3.54
C ILE A 58 1.85 2.59 -4.40
N PRO A 59 1.63 3.80 -3.85
CA PRO A 59 1.96 5.02 -4.56
C PRO A 59 3.46 4.98 -4.87
N ARG A 60 3.78 5.15 -6.15
CA ARG A 60 5.17 5.23 -6.59
C ARG A 60 5.67 6.60 -6.13
N LEU A 61 6.39 6.64 -5.01
CA LEU A 61 7.30 7.75 -4.80
C LEU A 61 8.39 7.57 -5.85
N ASP A 62 8.24 8.22 -6.99
CA ASP A 62 9.39 8.61 -7.79
C ASP A 62 10.23 9.48 -6.85
N TYR A 63 11.20 8.88 -6.16
CA TYR A 63 12.36 9.63 -5.71
C TYR A 63 13.01 10.10 -7.01
N GLY A 64 12.58 11.28 -7.46
CA GLY A 64 13.23 12.06 -8.50
C GLY A 64 14.66 12.27 -8.07
N ARG A 65 15.51 11.32 -8.46
CA ARG A 65 16.94 11.53 -8.55
C ARG A 65 17.08 12.53 -9.70
N ARG A 66 17.24 13.78 -9.30
CA ARG A 66 17.55 14.92 -10.15
C ARG A 66 18.76 14.63 -11.03
#